data_AF-F0S2W8-F1
#
_entry.id   AF-F0S2W8-F1
#
_cell.length_a   1.000
_cell.length_b   1.000
_cell.length_c   1.000
_cell.angle_alpha   90.00
_cell.angle_beta   90.00
_cell.angle_gamma   90.00
#
_symmetry.space_group_name_H-M   'P 1'
#
loop_
_entity.id
_entity.type
_entity.pdbx_description
1 polymer ?
#
loop_
_entity_poly.entity_id
_entity_poly.type
_entity_poly.pdbx_seq_one_letter_code
_entity_poly.pdbx_strand_id
1 'polypeptide(L)'
;MKKGFRDIEEYFLQAEARRVQEKTKKVVPQRNRENLINQIKNLNEKLKGKDKKIKELFREITELRNQIRELKKEKEAFESQTKEIERLDEYKRKIESLTQELAQLKGELAEKNKKIESLKTADVPKPRVELFIEVALNSLSSLVTGRNDFKVLFSRRFRKDLVKEVSVRPFLFESFISALSRIDTTSRLLKRDKKDIYRIRVTSPYGEFRAIYTKIAPDTIKLQRFGPRETIYEELNSSKWSLD
;
A
#
# COMPACT_ATOMS: atom_id res chain seq x y z
N MET A 1 124.99 -14.29 73.52
CA MET A 1 123.78 -14.85 72.86
C MET A 1 122.46 -14.16 73.23
N LYS A 2 122.36 -13.32 74.28
CA LYS A 2 121.08 -12.70 74.70
C LYS A 2 120.59 -11.49 73.89
N LYS A 3 121.42 -10.88 73.02
CA LYS A 3 121.02 -9.73 72.18
C LYS A 3 120.24 -10.15 70.91
N GLY A 4 120.70 -11.20 70.21
CA GLY A 4 120.06 -11.62 68.95
C GLY A 4 118.62 -12.14 69.09
N PHE A 5 118.23 -12.65 70.26
CA PHE A 5 116.84 -13.07 70.50
C PHE A 5 115.89 -11.89 70.71
N ARG A 6 116.35 -10.77 71.29
CA ARG A 6 115.53 -9.56 71.45
C ARG A 6 115.22 -8.89 70.12
N ASP A 7 116.19 -8.85 69.22
CA ASP A 7 116.02 -8.23 67.90
C ASP A 7 115.00 -9.00 67.04
N ILE A 8 114.96 -10.33 67.17
CA ILE A 8 113.99 -11.18 66.48
C ILE A 8 112.58 -11.01 67.08
N GLU A 9 112.47 -10.94 68.40
CA GLU A 9 111.20 -10.74 69.10
C GLU A 9 110.60 -9.36 68.78
N GLU A 10 111.41 -8.30 68.76
CA GLU A 10 111.00 -6.95 68.32
C GLU A 10 110.59 -6.92 66.85
N TYR A 11 111.29 -7.66 65.98
CA TYR A 11 110.92 -7.76 64.56
C TYR A 11 109.55 -8.43 64.39
N PHE A 12 109.29 -9.53 65.09
CA PHE A 12 107.99 -10.22 65.03
C PHE A 12 106.87 -9.38 65.65
N LEU A 13 107.13 -8.69 66.78
CA LEU A 13 106.20 -7.74 67.38
C LEU A 13 105.87 -6.58 66.44
N GLN A 14 106.85 -6.01 65.74
CA GLN A 14 106.62 -4.99 64.72
C GLN A 14 105.87 -5.54 63.51
N ALA A 15 106.18 -6.75 63.06
CA ALA A 15 105.53 -7.39 61.92
C ALA A 15 104.05 -7.69 62.23
N GLU A 16 103.74 -8.16 63.44
CA GLU A 16 102.36 -8.33 63.89
C GLU A 16 101.65 -6.99 64.07
N ALA A 17 102.30 -5.99 64.68
CA ALA A 17 101.72 -4.66 64.82
C ALA A 17 101.39 -4.04 63.45
N ARG A 18 102.26 -4.21 62.45
CA ARG A 18 102.01 -3.78 61.06
C ARG A 18 100.87 -4.56 60.42
N ARG A 19 100.80 -5.88 60.60
CA ARG A 19 99.67 -6.71 60.10
C ARG A 19 98.34 -6.33 60.75
N VAL A 20 98.33 -6.01 62.04
CA VAL A 20 97.13 -5.54 62.75
C VAL A 20 96.72 -4.15 62.26
N GLN A 21 97.67 -3.24 62.04
CA GLN A 21 97.40 -1.92 61.45
C GLN A 21 96.91 -2.00 59.98
N GLU A 22 97.43 -2.93 59.18
CA GLU A 22 96.97 -3.15 57.80
C GLU A 22 95.59 -3.79 57.74
N LYS A 23 95.26 -4.68 58.69
CA LYS A 23 93.91 -5.26 58.82
C LYS A 23 92.88 -4.23 59.30
N THR A 24 93.24 -3.31 60.21
CA THR A 24 92.32 -2.24 60.65
C THR A 24 92.15 -1.13 59.62
N LYS A 25 93.11 -0.91 58.72
CA LYS A 25 93.00 0.05 57.59
C LYS A 25 92.11 -0.42 56.44
N LYS A 26 91.70 -1.71 56.39
CA LYS A 26 90.78 -2.25 55.37
C LYS A 26 89.29 -2.15 55.77
N VAL A 27 88.92 -1.27 56.69
CA VAL A 27 87.53 -0.88 56.91
C VAL A 27 87.20 0.19 55.87
N VAL A 28 86.38 -0.15 54.87
CA VAL A 28 85.81 0.83 53.94
C VAL A 28 85.25 2.00 54.76
N PRO A 29 85.66 3.26 54.51
CA PRO A 29 85.35 4.36 55.41
C PRO A 29 83.83 4.48 55.53
N GLN A 30 83.32 4.38 56.77
CA GLN A 30 81.90 4.34 57.15
C GLN A 30 81.07 5.44 56.46
N ARG A 31 81.68 6.60 56.21
CA ARG A 31 81.13 7.73 55.45
C ARG A 31 80.71 7.39 54.01
N ASN A 32 81.47 6.56 53.29
CA ASN A 32 81.12 6.16 51.92
C ASN A 32 79.89 5.24 51.90
N ARG A 33 79.75 4.38 52.91
CA ARG A 33 78.58 3.50 53.06
C ARG A 33 77.32 4.31 53.39
N GLU A 34 77.42 5.29 54.29
CA GLU A 34 76.31 6.19 54.62
C GLU A 34 75.86 7.03 53.42
N ASN A 35 76.80 7.55 52.64
CA ASN A 35 76.50 8.30 51.41
C ASN A 35 75.77 7.43 50.39
N LEU A 36 76.20 6.18 50.18
CA LEU A 36 75.52 5.22 49.31
C LEU A 36 74.11 4.88 49.81
N ILE A 37 73.93 4.69 51.12
CA ILE A 37 72.59 4.45 51.72
C ILE A 37 71.67 5.65 51.48
N ASN A 38 72.17 6.88 51.65
CA ASN A 38 71.39 8.09 51.41
C ASN A 38 71.02 8.26 49.93
N GLN A 39 71.94 7.93 49.00
CA GLN A 39 71.65 7.91 47.56
C GLN A 39 70.59 6.85 47.22
N ILE A 40 70.68 5.64 47.77
CA ILE A 40 69.67 4.58 47.58
C ILE A 40 68.31 5.03 48.11
N LYS A 41 68.24 5.65 49.29
CA LYS A 41 66.99 6.19 49.84
C LYS A 41 66.38 7.26 48.91
N ASN A 42 67.18 8.21 48.43
CA ASN A 42 66.71 9.27 47.53
C ASN A 42 66.22 8.69 46.19
N LEU A 43 66.95 7.73 45.62
CA LEU A 43 66.54 7.03 44.41
C LEU A 43 65.23 6.26 44.61
N ASN A 44 65.06 5.57 45.75
CA ASN A 44 63.82 4.88 46.08
C ASN A 44 62.63 5.83 46.22
N GLU A 45 62.80 7.00 46.85
CA GLU A 45 61.73 8.00 46.94
C GLU A 45 61.37 8.58 45.57
N LYS A 46 62.37 8.86 44.71
CA LYS A 46 62.12 9.25 43.31
C LYS A 46 61.39 8.16 42.53
N LEU A 47 61.73 6.89 42.75
CA LEU A 47 61.09 5.76 42.08
C LEU A 47 59.62 5.62 42.52
N LYS A 48 59.34 5.71 43.82
CA LYS A 48 57.96 5.78 44.35
C LYS A 48 57.17 6.96 43.77
N GLY A 49 57.81 8.13 43.62
CA GLY A 49 57.20 9.30 43.00
C GLY A 49 56.81 9.05 41.54
N LYS A 50 57.71 8.42 40.77
CA LYS A 50 57.44 8.01 39.39
C LYS A 50 56.33 6.96 39.32
N ASP A 51 56.32 5.96 40.20
CA ASP A 51 55.28 4.93 40.24
C ASP A 51 53.89 5.52 40.53
N LYS A 52 53.81 6.49 41.44
CA LYS A 52 52.56 7.24 41.69
C LYS A 52 52.10 7.97 40.43
N LYS A 53 53.02 8.66 39.73
CA LYS A 53 52.68 9.38 38.50
C LYS A 53 52.24 8.45 37.37
N ILE A 54 52.89 7.30 37.23
CA ILE A 54 52.50 6.27 36.27
C ILE A 54 51.08 5.79 36.55
N LYS A 55 50.74 5.51 37.82
CA LYS A 55 49.37 5.09 38.21
C LYS A 55 48.33 6.16 37.91
N GLU A 56 48.63 7.43 38.13
CA GLU A 56 47.76 8.55 37.81
C GLU A 56 47.51 8.65 36.30
N LEU A 57 48.58 8.62 35.50
CA LEU A 57 48.48 8.65 34.03
C LEU A 57 47.69 7.45 33.49
N PHE A 58 47.83 6.25 34.08
CA PHE A 58 47.02 5.10 33.68
C PHE A 58 45.52 5.30 33.95
N ARG A 59 45.15 5.98 35.05
CA ARG A 59 43.75 6.32 35.34
C ARG A 59 43.22 7.31 34.30
N GLU A 60 43.96 8.38 34.05
CA GLU A 60 43.61 9.40 33.07
C GLU A 60 43.44 8.81 31.65
N ILE A 61 44.37 7.94 31.23
CA ILE A 61 44.25 7.21 29.95
C ILE A 61 42.98 6.36 29.91
N THR A 62 42.59 5.74 31.02
CA THR A 62 41.39 4.90 31.10
C THR A 62 40.12 5.75 30.98
N GLU A 63 40.09 6.89 31.66
CA GLU A 63 38.98 7.85 31.59
C GLU A 63 38.83 8.43 30.18
N LEU A 64 39.93 8.90 29.57
CA LEU A 64 39.93 9.39 28.19
C LEU A 64 39.48 8.32 27.19
N ARG A 65 39.88 7.05 27.38
CA ARG A 65 39.41 5.93 26.55
C ARG A 65 37.92 5.67 26.69
N ASN A 66 37.34 5.93 27.85
CA ASN A 66 35.90 5.79 28.06
C ASN A 66 35.15 6.94 27.38
N GLN A 67 35.61 8.18 27.56
CA GLN A 67 35.05 9.35 26.88
C GLN A 67 35.08 9.20 25.36
N ILE A 68 36.20 8.73 24.79
CA ILE A 68 36.30 8.46 23.33
C ILE A 68 35.27 7.40 22.89
N ARG A 69 35.01 6.38 23.71
CA ARG A 69 34.00 5.36 23.40
C ARG A 69 32.58 5.92 23.43
N GLU A 70 32.27 6.80 24.37
CA GLU A 70 30.97 7.46 24.47
C GLU A 70 30.76 8.42 23.28
N LEU A 71 31.74 9.28 23.00
CA LEU A 71 31.69 10.20 21.86
C LEU A 71 31.53 9.48 20.51
N LYS A 72 32.15 8.30 20.35
CA LYS A 72 31.95 7.47 19.15
C LYS A 72 30.51 7.00 19.01
N LYS A 73 29.89 6.53 20.10
CA LYS A 73 28.48 6.11 20.10
C LYS A 73 27.54 7.27 19.80
N GLU A 74 27.79 8.43 20.39
CA GLU A 74 26.99 9.64 20.11
C GLU A 74 27.12 10.04 18.65
N LYS A 75 28.33 10.02 18.09
CA LYS A 75 28.56 10.31 16.67
C LYS A 75 27.78 9.36 15.76
N GLU A 76 27.82 8.05 16.03
CA GLU A 76 27.05 7.05 15.28
C GLU A 76 25.54 7.30 15.37
N ALA A 77 25.04 7.69 16.54
CA ALA A 77 23.63 8.04 16.73
C ALA A 77 23.24 9.28 15.92
N PHE A 78 24.07 10.34 15.94
CA PHE A 78 23.84 11.53 15.13
C PHE A 78 23.89 11.24 13.62
N GLU A 79 24.82 10.41 13.16
CA GLU A 79 24.86 9.99 11.74
C GLU A 79 23.59 9.23 11.34
N SER A 80 23.04 8.41 12.23
CA SER A 80 21.76 7.73 11.99
C SER A 80 20.59 8.73 11.91
N GLN A 81 20.55 9.72 12.80
CA GLN A 81 19.51 10.76 12.79
C GLN A 81 19.58 11.61 11.52
N THR A 82 20.78 11.99 11.06
CA THR A 82 20.96 12.74 9.81
C THR A 82 20.39 11.98 8.62
N LYS A 83 20.66 10.66 8.52
CA LYS A 83 20.08 9.81 7.46
C LYS A 83 18.56 9.73 7.53
N GLU A 84 17.98 9.78 8.72
CA GLU A 84 16.53 9.78 8.89
C GLU A 84 15.91 11.11 8.44
N ILE A 85 16.57 12.24 8.73
CA ILE A 85 16.18 13.56 8.26
C ILE A 85 16.23 13.63 6.72
N GLU A 86 17.28 13.10 6.10
CA GLU A 86 17.38 13.03 4.63
C GLU A 86 16.20 12.25 4.02
N ARG A 87 15.83 11.11 4.61
CA ARG A 87 14.65 10.33 4.18
C ARG A 87 13.34 11.11 4.33
N LEU A 88 13.19 11.90 5.39
CA LEU A 88 12.01 12.73 5.57
C LEU A 88 11.87 13.78 4.45
N ASP A 89 12.97 14.36 4.00
CA ASP A 89 12.94 15.32 2.89
C ASP A 89 12.64 14.65 1.55
N GLU A 90 13.12 13.42 1.33
CA GLU A 90 12.69 12.60 0.18
C GLU A 90 11.18 12.33 0.22
N TYR A 91 10.64 11.97 1.39
CA TYR A 91 9.21 11.74 1.54
C TYR A 91 8.38 13.01 1.30
N LYS A 92 8.82 14.18 1.76
CA LYS A 92 8.15 15.45 1.46
C LYS A 92 8.07 15.72 -0.04
N ARG A 93 9.19 15.57 -0.76
CA ARG A 93 9.22 15.74 -2.23
C ARG A 93 8.25 14.78 -2.93
N LYS A 94 8.19 13.54 -2.46
CA LYS A 94 7.26 12.54 -3.00
C LYS A 94 5.80 12.90 -2.74
N ILE A 95 5.49 13.41 -1.55
CA ILE A 95 4.14 13.90 -1.21
C ILE A 95 3.74 15.07 -2.11
N GLU A 96 4.65 16.02 -2.35
CA GLU A 96 4.38 17.16 -3.26
C GLU A 96 4.08 16.69 -4.69
N SER A 97 4.88 15.77 -5.23
CA SER A 97 4.65 15.16 -6.56
C SER A 97 3.28 14.50 -6.63
N LEU A 98 2.95 13.63 -5.66
CA LEU A 98 1.67 12.93 -5.63
C LEU A 98 0.48 13.90 -5.49
N THR A 99 0.66 15.01 -4.78
CA THR A 99 -0.37 16.03 -4.61
C THR A 99 -0.66 16.75 -5.94
N GLN A 100 0.38 17.03 -6.74
CA GLN A 100 0.22 17.61 -8.07
C GLN A 100 -0.48 16.65 -9.03
N GLU A 101 -0.10 15.36 -9.04
CA GLU A 101 -0.75 14.33 -9.83
C GLU A 101 -2.23 14.19 -9.48
N LEU A 102 -2.57 14.20 -8.19
CA LEU A 102 -3.96 14.17 -7.72
C LEU A 102 -4.77 15.37 -8.22
N ALA A 103 -4.18 16.57 -8.26
CA ALA A 103 -4.84 17.76 -8.77
C ALA A 103 -5.13 17.64 -10.28
N GLN A 104 -4.17 17.14 -11.06
CA GLN A 104 -4.33 16.89 -12.50
C GLN A 104 -5.44 15.87 -12.77
N LEU A 105 -5.40 14.72 -12.10
CA LEU A 105 -6.40 13.67 -12.27
C LEU A 105 -7.81 14.15 -11.89
N LYS A 106 -7.95 14.97 -10.85
CA LYS A 106 -9.25 15.59 -10.51
C LYS A 106 -9.75 16.53 -11.60
N GLY A 107 -8.86 17.29 -12.24
CA GLY A 107 -9.19 18.13 -13.39
C GLY A 107 -9.72 17.33 -14.58
N GLU A 108 -8.98 16.29 -14.99
CA GLU A 108 -9.39 15.40 -16.08
C GLU A 108 -10.74 14.73 -15.81
N LEU A 109 -10.98 14.29 -14.57
CA LEU A 109 -12.23 13.66 -14.18
C LEU A 109 -13.40 14.64 -14.28
N ALA A 110 -13.20 15.90 -13.89
CA ALA A 110 -14.22 16.94 -14.04
C ALA A 110 -14.55 17.23 -15.52
N GLU A 111 -13.54 17.26 -16.39
CA GLU A 111 -13.72 17.44 -17.83
C GLU A 111 -14.48 16.28 -18.46
N LYS A 112 -14.09 15.03 -18.14
CA LYS A 112 -14.78 13.84 -18.64
C LYS A 112 -16.23 13.80 -18.17
N ASN A 113 -16.52 14.17 -16.93
CA ASN A 113 -17.89 14.26 -16.42
C ASN A 113 -18.72 15.31 -17.18
N LYS A 114 -18.15 16.49 -17.44
CA LYS A 114 -18.83 17.51 -18.29
C LYS A 114 -19.13 16.97 -19.68
N LYS A 115 -18.19 16.21 -20.26
CA LYS A 115 -18.40 15.60 -21.58
C LYS A 115 -19.52 14.57 -21.56
N ILE A 116 -19.57 13.70 -20.54
CA ILE A 116 -20.65 12.73 -20.36
C ILE A 116 -22.01 13.44 -20.27
N GLU A 117 -22.13 14.49 -19.45
CA GLU A 117 -23.38 15.25 -19.34
C GLU A 117 -23.79 15.88 -20.67
N SER A 118 -22.85 16.45 -21.42
CA SER A 118 -23.13 17.00 -22.76
C SER A 118 -23.66 15.93 -23.74
N LEU A 119 -23.11 14.71 -23.70
CA LEU A 119 -23.54 13.62 -24.56
C LEU A 119 -24.93 13.10 -24.17
N LYS A 120 -25.21 12.96 -22.87
CA LYS A 120 -26.55 12.61 -22.37
C LYS A 120 -27.62 13.59 -22.84
N THR A 121 -27.28 14.89 -22.94
CA THR A 121 -28.20 15.90 -23.46
C THR A 121 -28.34 15.89 -24.99
N ALA A 122 -27.35 15.34 -25.70
CA ALA A 122 -27.34 15.26 -27.16
C ALA A 122 -27.99 13.98 -27.70
N ASP A 123 -28.15 12.93 -26.88
CA ASP A 123 -28.89 11.73 -27.25
C ASP A 123 -30.34 12.07 -27.62
N VAL A 124 -30.85 11.38 -28.66
CA VAL A 124 -32.10 11.68 -29.38
C VAL A 124 -33.23 12.10 -28.43
N PRO A 125 -33.88 13.27 -28.64
CA PRO A 125 -34.97 13.71 -27.80
C PRO A 125 -36.04 12.61 -27.71
N LYS A 126 -36.38 12.17 -26.50
CA LYS A 126 -37.45 11.19 -26.23
C LYS A 126 -38.73 11.44 -27.06
N PRO A 127 -39.17 12.68 -27.32
CA PRO A 127 -40.33 12.94 -28.19
C PRO A 127 -40.18 12.44 -29.64
N ARG A 128 -38.96 12.44 -30.20
CA ARG A 128 -38.72 11.95 -31.57
C ARG A 128 -38.80 10.43 -31.65
N VAL A 129 -38.27 9.73 -30.64
CA VAL A 129 -38.36 8.27 -30.56
C VAL A 129 -39.80 7.82 -30.33
N GLU A 130 -40.53 8.53 -29.46
CA GLU A 130 -41.97 8.33 -29.25
C GLU A 130 -42.75 8.42 -30.56
N LEU A 131 -42.56 9.50 -31.31
CA LEU A 131 -43.24 9.71 -32.59
C LEU A 131 -42.89 8.62 -33.62
N PHE A 132 -41.60 8.27 -33.74
CA PHE A 132 -41.16 7.23 -34.68
C PHE A 132 -41.81 5.88 -34.34
N ILE A 133 -41.81 5.48 -33.07
CA ILE A 133 -42.42 4.22 -32.63
C ILE A 133 -43.93 4.25 -32.83
N GLU A 134 -44.58 5.37 -32.56
CA GLU A 134 -46.03 5.49 -32.76
C GLU A 134 -46.41 5.35 -34.24
N VAL A 135 -45.69 6.03 -35.14
CA VAL A 135 -45.89 5.88 -36.59
C VAL A 135 -45.63 4.42 -37.01
N ALA A 136 -44.52 3.84 -36.58
CA ALA A 136 -44.14 2.48 -36.95
C ALA A 136 -45.13 1.41 -36.44
N LEU A 137 -45.64 1.54 -35.20
CA LEU A 137 -46.65 0.63 -34.65
C LEU A 137 -47.99 0.78 -35.38
N ASN A 138 -48.39 2.00 -35.75
CA ASN A 138 -49.61 2.22 -36.52
C ASN A 138 -49.50 1.61 -37.93
N SER A 139 -48.34 1.72 -38.58
CA SER A 139 -48.06 1.03 -39.84
C SER A 139 -48.03 -0.49 -39.68
N LEU A 140 -47.51 -1.01 -38.57
CA LEU A 140 -47.49 -2.46 -38.32
C LEU A 140 -48.89 -3.03 -38.12
N SER A 141 -49.80 -2.26 -37.51
CA SER A 141 -51.20 -2.66 -37.37
C SER A 141 -51.90 -2.91 -38.71
N SER A 142 -51.42 -2.31 -39.81
CA SER A 142 -51.97 -2.53 -41.16
C SER A 142 -51.18 -3.54 -42.00
N LEU A 143 -49.87 -3.74 -41.72
CA LEU A 143 -48.96 -4.51 -42.57
C LEU A 143 -48.87 -6.02 -42.26
N VAL A 144 -49.33 -6.48 -41.09
CA VAL A 144 -49.29 -7.92 -40.71
C VAL A 144 -50.31 -8.78 -41.52
N THR A 145 -50.92 -8.21 -42.55
CA THR A 145 -51.85 -8.79 -43.54
C THR A 145 -51.22 -9.73 -44.58
N GLY A 146 -49.97 -10.19 -44.38
CA GLY A 146 -49.19 -10.83 -45.44
C GLY A 146 -49.10 -12.36 -45.43
N ARG A 147 -49.34 -13.04 -44.30
CA ARG A 147 -49.20 -14.53 -44.23
C ARG A 147 -50.18 -15.25 -43.30
N ASN A 148 -50.61 -14.60 -42.22
CA ASN A 148 -51.71 -15.01 -41.34
C ASN A 148 -52.39 -13.70 -40.93
N ASP A 149 -53.66 -13.48 -41.30
CA ASP A 149 -54.38 -12.20 -41.16
C ASP A 149 -54.65 -11.82 -39.70
N PHE A 150 -53.60 -11.56 -38.92
CA PHE A 150 -53.73 -11.12 -37.54
C PHE A 150 -53.80 -9.60 -37.46
N LYS A 151 -54.94 -9.08 -37.03
CA LYS A 151 -55.08 -7.69 -36.58
C LYS A 151 -54.36 -7.52 -35.25
N VAL A 152 -53.33 -6.67 -35.23
CA VAL A 152 -52.52 -6.42 -34.03
C VAL A 152 -52.91 -5.09 -33.40
N LEU A 153 -53.39 -5.14 -32.16
CA LEU A 153 -53.70 -3.97 -31.35
C LEU A 153 -52.64 -3.77 -30.27
N PHE A 154 -52.30 -2.53 -29.99
CA PHE A 154 -51.30 -2.18 -28.97
C PHE A 154 -51.96 -1.39 -27.84
N SER A 155 -51.89 -1.89 -26.60
CA SER A 155 -52.36 -1.17 -25.43
C SER A 155 -51.51 0.09 -25.20
N ARG A 156 -52.08 1.11 -24.53
CA ARG A 156 -51.34 2.32 -24.15
C ARG A 156 -50.12 1.98 -23.29
N ARG A 157 -50.24 0.98 -22.42
CA ARG A 157 -49.17 0.50 -21.54
C ARG A 157 -48.05 -0.16 -22.35
N PHE A 158 -48.40 -1.04 -23.29
CA PHE A 158 -47.44 -1.64 -24.22
C PHE A 158 -46.66 -0.60 -25.01
N ARG A 159 -47.34 0.42 -25.56
CA ARG A 159 -46.68 1.51 -26.32
C ARG A 159 -45.64 2.23 -25.45
N LYS A 160 -46.00 2.58 -24.22
CA LYS A 160 -45.08 3.22 -23.26
C LYS A 160 -43.88 2.33 -22.93
N ASP A 161 -44.13 1.05 -22.69
CA ASP A 161 -43.06 0.09 -22.38
C ASP A 161 -42.09 -0.04 -23.57
N LEU A 162 -42.62 -0.18 -24.79
CA LEU A 162 -41.81 -0.31 -25.99
C LEU A 162 -40.98 0.95 -26.24
N VAL A 163 -41.58 2.14 -26.12
CA VAL A 163 -40.85 3.41 -26.20
C VAL A 163 -39.73 3.47 -25.19
N LYS A 164 -40.00 3.14 -23.93
CA LYS A 164 -39.00 3.17 -22.85
C LYS A 164 -37.80 2.30 -23.19
N GLU A 165 -38.02 1.07 -23.62
CA GLU A 165 -36.94 0.13 -23.91
C GLU A 165 -36.22 0.45 -25.22
N VAL A 166 -36.94 0.82 -26.29
CA VAL A 166 -36.35 1.13 -27.60
C VAL A 166 -35.57 2.46 -27.58
N SER A 167 -35.98 3.42 -26.74
CA SER A 167 -35.23 4.68 -26.56
C SER A 167 -33.81 4.47 -26.04
N VAL A 168 -33.61 3.39 -25.27
CA VAL A 168 -32.28 3.00 -24.77
C VAL A 168 -31.62 1.99 -25.72
N ARG A 169 -32.42 1.19 -26.44
CA ARG A 169 -31.97 0.03 -27.23
C ARG A 169 -32.64 0.02 -28.62
N PRO A 170 -32.16 0.81 -29.60
CA PRO A 170 -32.86 1.02 -30.87
C PRO A 170 -33.17 -0.26 -31.66
N PHE A 171 -32.21 -1.20 -31.72
CA PHE A 171 -32.37 -2.48 -32.46
C PHE A 171 -33.39 -3.45 -31.82
N LEU A 172 -33.89 -3.13 -30.63
CA LEU A 172 -34.92 -3.92 -29.98
C LEU A 172 -36.25 -3.86 -30.75
N PHE A 173 -36.53 -2.74 -31.44
CA PHE A 173 -37.73 -2.62 -32.25
C PHE A 173 -37.72 -3.62 -33.40
N GLU A 174 -36.65 -3.69 -34.18
CA GLU A 174 -36.50 -4.67 -35.27
C GLU A 174 -36.60 -6.11 -34.77
N SER A 175 -35.96 -6.39 -33.63
CA SER A 175 -36.04 -7.72 -32.98
C SER A 175 -37.48 -8.08 -32.61
N PHE A 176 -38.26 -7.11 -32.13
CA PHE A 176 -39.67 -7.28 -31.82
C PHE A 176 -40.51 -7.52 -33.09
N ILE A 177 -40.31 -6.73 -34.16
CA ILE A 177 -41.00 -6.94 -35.45
C ILE A 177 -40.72 -8.34 -36.00
N SER A 178 -39.44 -8.75 -35.99
CA SER A 178 -39.01 -10.08 -36.41
C SER A 178 -39.69 -11.19 -35.58
N ALA A 179 -39.74 -11.05 -34.25
CA ALA A 179 -40.42 -12.00 -33.40
C ALA A 179 -41.94 -12.05 -33.68
N LEU A 180 -42.57 -10.90 -33.92
CA LEU A 180 -44.00 -10.80 -34.22
C LEU A 180 -44.35 -11.49 -35.55
N SER A 181 -43.50 -11.36 -36.58
CA SER A 181 -43.67 -12.09 -37.84
C SER A 181 -43.59 -13.61 -37.70
N ARG A 182 -43.02 -14.11 -36.59
CA ARG A 182 -42.87 -15.53 -36.27
C ARG A 182 -43.72 -15.92 -35.06
N ILE A 183 -44.86 -15.24 -34.86
CA ILE A 183 -45.69 -15.41 -33.66
C ILE A 183 -46.09 -16.87 -33.42
N ASP A 184 -46.32 -17.66 -34.46
CA ASP A 184 -46.73 -19.07 -34.34
C ASP A 184 -45.68 -19.95 -33.66
N THR A 185 -44.40 -19.60 -33.79
CA THR A 185 -43.28 -20.37 -33.21
C THR A 185 -42.77 -19.78 -31.89
N THR A 186 -42.89 -18.46 -31.76
CA THR A 186 -42.36 -17.72 -30.60
C THR A 186 -43.39 -17.51 -29.50
N SER A 187 -44.68 -17.69 -29.83
CA SER A 187 -45.77 -17.60 -28.88
C SER A 187 -45.85 -18.83 -28.00
N ARG A 188 -46.00 -18.61 -26.69
CA ARG A 188 -46.36 -19.65 -25.72
C ARG A 188 -47.45 -19.17 -24.81
N LEU A 189 -48.41 -20.05 -24.52
CA LEU A 189 -49.42 -19.82 -23.50
C LEU A 189 -48.76 -19.70 -22.13
N LEU A 190 -49.14 -18.67 -21.38
CA LEU A 190 -48.53 -18.33 -20.10
C LEU A 190 -49.50 -18.55 -18.93
N LYS A 191 -50.77 -18.16 -19.08
CA LYS A 191 -51.81 -18.37 -18.08
C LYS A 191 -53.16 -18.51 -18.78
N ARG A 192 -53.98 -19.47 -18.32
CA ARG A 192 -55.41 -19.53 -18.61
C ARG A 192 -56.13 -18.96 -17.40
N ASP A 193 -56.71 -17.79 -17.58
CA ASP A 193 -57.55 -17.14 -16.55
C ASP A 193 -58.88 -16.79 -17.23
N LYS A 194 -59.44 -15.59 -17.01
CA LYS A 194 -60.60 -15.08 -17.78
C LYS A 194 -60.33 -14.90 -19.28
N LYS A 195 -59.07 -14.68 -19.68
CA LYS A 195 -58.61 -14.61 -21.07
C LYS A 195 -57.29 -15.35 -21.19
N ASP A 196 -57.05 -16.02 -22.31
CA ASP A 196 -55.78 -16.67 -22.57
C ASP A 196 -54.67 -15.62 -22.76
N ILE A 197 -53.66 -15.69 -21.90
CA ILE A 197 -52.50 -14.82 -21.94
C ILE A 197 -51.34 -15.56 -22.60
N TYR A 198 -50.80 -14.97 -23.66
CA TYR A 198 -49.69 -15.49 -24.43
C TYR A 198 -48.46 -14.60 -24.27
N ARG A 199 -47.28 -15.19 -24.42
CA ARG A 199 -46.00 -14.47 -24.46
C ARG A 199 -45.26 -14.73 -25.77
N ILE A 200 -44.61 -13.70 -26.29
CA ILE A 200 -43.68 -13.77 -27.41
C ILE A 200 -42.27 -13.59 -26.84
N ARG A 201 -41.35 -14.48 -27.21
CA ARG A 201 -39.92 -14.31 -26.92
C ARG A 201 -39.30 -13.37 -27.94
N VAL A 202 -38.70 -12.29 -27.45
CA VAL A 202 -37.92 -11.35 -28.25
C VAL A 202 -36.47 -11.45 -27.81
N THR A 203 -35.60 -11.94 -28.68
CA THR A 203 -34.16 -12.06 -28.42
C THR A 203 -33.44 -10.94 -29.14
N SER A 204 -32.59 -10.22 -28.42
CA SER A 204 -31.78 -9.12 -28.94
C SER A 204 -30.34 -9.25 -28.44
N PRO A 205 -29.37 -8.52 -29.02
CA PRO A 205 -28.01 -8.43 -28.48
C PRO A 205 -27.96 -7.91 -27.03
N TYR A 206 -28.99 -7.20 -26.59
CA TYR A 206 -29.12 -6.62 -25.25
C TYR A 206 -29.79 -7.54 -24.23
N GLY A 207 -30.04 -8.80 -24.60
CA GLY A 207 -30.67 -9.81 -23.75
C GLY A 207 -32.07 -10.20 -24.20
N GLU A 208 -32.78 -10.88 -23.29
CA GLU A 208 -34.10 -11.46 -23.54
C GLU A 208 -35.25 -10.58 -23.05
N PHE A 209 -36.18 -10.32 -23.95
CA PHE A 209 -37.40 -9.57 -23.70
C PHE A 209 -38.63 -10.43 -23.94
N ARG A 210 -39.75 -9.99 -23.38
CA ARG A 210 -41.05 -10.64 -23.55
C ARG A 210 -42.09 -9.60 -23.94
N ALA A 211 -42.85 -9.92 -24.98
CA ALA A 211 -44.08 -9.21 -25.30
C ALA A 211 -45.27 -10.07 -24.86
N ILE A 212 -46.16 -9.51 -24.06
CA ILE A 212 -47.36 -10.22 -23.60
C ILE A 212 -48.55 -9.76 -24.41
N TYR A 213 -49.36 -10.71 -24.87
CA TYR A 213 -50.59 -10.43 -25.59
C TYR A 213 -51.75 -11.33 -25.17
N THR A 214 -52.96 -10.86 -25.44
CA THR A 214 -54.20 -11.62 -25.30
C THR A 214 -54.86 -11.77 -26.65
N LYS A 215 -55.42 -12.95 -26.95
CA LYS A 215 -56.28 -13.13 -28.12
C LYS A 215 -57.67 -12.57 -27.79
N ILE A 216 -58.15 -11.62 -28.59
CA ILE A 216 -59.49 -11.04 -28.46
C ILE A 216 -60.47 -11.79 -29.38
N ALA A 217 -60.02 -12.09 -30.59
CA ALA A 217 -60.74 -12.87 -31.60
C ALA A 217 -59.75 -13.86 -32.25
N PRO A 218 -60.22 -14.82 -33.07
CA PRO A 218 -59.35 -15.79 -33.73
C PRO A 218 -58.23 -15.14 -34.56
N ASP A 219 -58.51 -13.97 -35.12
CA ASP A 219 -57.66 -13.17 -36.00
C ASP A 219 -57.16 -11.87 -35.33
N THR A 220 -57.49 -11.63 -34.06
CA THR A 220 -57.19 -10.33 -33.43
C THR A 220 -56.44 -10.53 -32.12
N ILE A 221 -55.23 -9.99 -32.05
CA ILE A 221 -54.39 -9.99 -30.86
C ILE A 221 -54.24 -8.58 -30.29
N LYS A 222 -54.19 -8.48 -28.96
CA LYS A 222 -53.86 -7.23 -28.27
C LYS A 222 -52.62 -7.41 -27.41
N LEU A 223 -51.56 -6.68 -27.75
CA LEU A 223 -50.32 -6.59 -26.99
C LEU A 223 -50.53 -5.65 -25.79
N GLN A 224 -50.14 -6.13 -24.61
CA GLN A 224 -50.48 -5.55 -23.32
C GLN A 224 -49.26 -5.01 -22.57
N ARG A 225 -48.15 -5.74 -22.61
CA ARG A 225 -46.89 -5.39 -21.92
C ARG A 225 -45.69 -5.76 -22.76
N PHE A 226 -44.61 -5.01 -22.60
CA PHE A 226 -43.30 -5.30 -23.18
C PHE A 226 -42.23 -5.05 -22.11
N GLY A 227 -41.15 -5.83 -22.12
CA GLY A 227 -40.04 -5.55 -21.22
C GLY A 227 -39.06 -6.70 -21.05
N PRO A 228 -38.02 -6.50 -20.23
CA PRO A 228 -37.05 -7.54 -19.90
C PRO A 228 -37.73 -8.76 -19.30
N ARG A 229 -37.17 -9.95 -19.60
CA ARG A 229 -37.70 -11.23 -19.12
C ARG A 229 -37.96 -11.24 -17.61
N GLU A 230 -36.99 -10.75 -16.82
CA GLU A 230 -37.02 -10.77 -15.36
C GLU A 230 -38.17 -9.92 -14.81
N THR A 231 -38.25 -8.67 -15.25
CA THR A 231 -39.31 -7.72 -14.84
C THR A 231 -40.71 -8.26 -15.13
N ILE A 232 -40.89 -8.89 -16.29
CA ILE A 232 -42.19 -9.47 -16.67
C ILE A 232 -42.56 -10.60 -15.70
N TYR A 233 -41.62 -11.48 -15.33
CA TYR A 233 -41.89 -12.57 -14.40
C TYR A 233 -42.08 -12.12 -12.94
N GLU A 234 -41.38 -11.08 -12.51
CA GLU A 234 -41.60 -10.48 -11.20
C GLU A 234 -43.01 -9.87 -11.07
N GLU A 235 -43.46 -9.16 -12.10
CA GLU A 235 -44.83 -8.61 -12.16
C GLU A 235 -45.89 -9.72 -12.17
N LEU A 236 -45.62 -10.80 -12.89
CA LEU A 236 -46.45 -12.01 -12.93
C LEU A 236 -46.59 -12.67 -11.55
N ASN A 237 -45.48 -12.86 -10.86
CA ASN A 237 -45.44 -13.56 -9.57
C ASN A 237 -46.01 -12.73 -8.41
N SER A 238 -45.92 -11.40 -8.49
CA SER A 238 -46.40 -10.50 -7.44
C SER A 238 -47.93 -10.32 -7.39
N SER A 239 -48.69 -11.07 -8.19
CA SER A 239 -50.17 -11.04 -8.24
C SER A 239 -50.80 -9.67 -8.56
N LYS A 240 -50.00 -8.65 -8.88
CA LYS A 240 -50.46 -7.30 -9.26
C LYS A 240 -50.78 -7.18 -10.76
N TRP A 241 -50.91 -8.31 -11.46
CA TRP A 241 -51.09 -8.28 -12.90
C TRP A 241 -52.55 -8.00 -13.28
N SER A 242 -52.88 -6.72 -13.32
CA SER A 242 -54.11 -6.23 -13.96
C SER A 242 -53.87 -6.03 -15.46
N LEU A 243 -54.77 -6.60 -16.28
CA LEU A 243 -54.85 -6.37 -17.73
C LEU A 243 -55.83 -5.25 -18.10
N ASP A 244 -56.36 -4.55 -17.09
CA ASP A 244 -57.28 -3.41 -17.23
C ASP A 244 -56.52 -2.09 -17.41
#